data_AF-A0A7Y0DK03-F1
#
_entry.id   AF-A0A7Y0DK03-F1
#
_cell.length_a   1.000
_cell.length_b   1.000
_cell.length_c   1.000
_cell.angle_alpha   90.00
_cell.angle_beta   90.00
_cell.angle_gamma   90.00
#
_symmetry.space_group_name_H-M   'P 1'
#
loop_
_entity.id
_entity.type
_entity.pdbx_description
1 polymer ?
#
loop_
_entity_poly.entity_id
_entity_poly.type
_entity_poly.pdbx_seq_one_letter_code
_entity_poly.pdbx_strand_id
1 'polypeptide(L)'
;MIFKRTLTEPMIQALNTEYENGGWWKNLADDKETLIAIRDQYLNVYRNGCSIAKVGFKNGELLAETHYKYLLTKNFPQPYIKCKDGEPQFNAEVNYFISSIGQIDDLRTSTNIYGGQEKMGVHKIILANENIVDTEIALSGNESEDEDSRIDFCAIKNENGKLFLRFFEAKHYSYKGALRTNDGDAKVIGQLDKYSATLDRNHNEILSAYKESIRLAGAIKGTNILGKELALYNLDSLEIDIQPRLIVFGFDADQKHGSIFKIHMDKLKEKIQSRLLLKGDASNFALGISK
;
A
#
# COMPACT_ATOMS: atom_id res chain seq x y z
N MET A 1 -3.11 -18.85 14.66
CA MET A 1 -3.56 -17.99 13.55
C MET A 1 -2.59 -16.84 13.44
N ILE A 2 -1.87 -16.81 12.34
CA ILE A 2 -0.76 -15.90 12.04
C ILE A 2 -1.26 -14.69 11.22
N PHE A 3 -2.22 -14.84 10.30
CA PHE A 3 -2.66 -13.77 9.41
C PHE A 3 -4.13 -13.37 9.65
N LYS A 4 -4.35 -12.16 10.18
CA LYS A 4 -5.68 -11.63 10.49
C LYS A 4 -5.90 -10.23 9.92
N ARG A 5 -7.17 -9.91 9.72
CA ARG A 5 -7.70 -8.62 9.26
C ARG A 5 -9.02 -8.37 9.98
N THR A 6 -8.92 -7.96 11.23
CA THR A 6 -10.06 -7.88 12.14
C THR A 6 -10.10 -6.53 12.84
N LEU A 7 -11.30 -6.03 13.09
CA LEU A 7 -11.52 -4.84 13.89
C LEU A 7 -12.64 -5.14 14.89
N THR A 8 -12.59 -4.51 16.05
CA THR A 8 -13.66 -4.64 17.03
C THR A 8 -14.84 -3.74 16.63
N GLU A 9 -16.05 -4.16 16.99
CA GLU A 9 -17.25 -3.36 16.77
C GLU A 9 -17.17 -1.96 17.45
N PRO A 10 -16.69 -1.81 18.70
CA PRO A 10 -16.48 -0.50 19.31
C PRO A 10 -15.53 0.40 18.50
N MET A 11 -14.48 -0.15 17.90
CA MET A 11 -13.58 0.63 17.04
C MET A 11 -14.30 1.14 15.80
N ILE A 12 -15.08 0.30 15.12
CA ILE A 12 -15.85 0.70 13.92
C ILE A 12 -16.86 1.80 14.28
N GLN A 13 -17.57 1.64 15.40
CA GLN A 13 -18.51 2.65 15.88
C GLN A 13 -17.80 3.98 16.16
N ALA A 14 -16.64 3.94 16.84
CA ALA A 14 -15.87 5.15 17.11
C ALA A 14 -15.36 5.82 15.82
N LEU A 15 -14.89 5.04 14.83
CA LEU A 15 -14.46 5.57 13.52
C LEU A 15 -15.61 6.29 12.82
N ASN A 16 -16.80 5.68 12.83
CA ASN A 16 -17.97 6.24 12.18
C ASN A 16 -18.47 7.50 12.90
N THR A 17 -18.41 7.55 14.23
CA THR A 17 -18.73 8.75 15.02
C THR A 17 -17.74 9.88 14.74
N GLU A 18 -16.42 9.62 14.77
CA GLU A 18 -15.41 10.63 14.46
C GLU A 18 -15.54 11.15 13.02
N TYR A 19 -15.91 10.26 12.09
CA TYR A 19 -16.21 10.63 10.71
C TYR A 19 -17.41 11.59 10.62
N GLU A 20 -18.52 11.27 11.28
CA GLU A 20 -19.74 12.09 11.28
C GLU A 20 -19.52 13.47 11.91
N ASN A 21 -18.66 13.55 12.92
CA ASN A 21 -18.27 14.80 13.56
C ASN A 21 -17.42 15.70 12.65
N GLY A 22 -16.99 15.21 11.48
CA GLY A 22 -16.07 15.94 10.60
C GLY A 22 -14.66 16.05 11.17
N GLY A 23 -14.27 15.11 12.04
CA GLY A 23 -13.00 15.12 12.72
C GLY A 23 -11.80 14.75 11.84
N TRP A 24 -10.65 14.54 12.47
CA TRP A 24 -9.40 14.25 11.76
C TRP A 24 -9.49 12.97 10.92
N TRP A 25 -10.28 12.00 11.37
CA TRP A 25 -10.48 10.75 10.65
C TRP A 25 -11.17 10.98 9.30
N LYS A 26 -12.18 11.86 9.22
CA LYS A 26 -12.86 12.17 7.97
C LYS A 26 -11.89 12.68 6.91
N ASN A 27 -10.98 13.58 7.29
CA ASN A 27 -9.98 14.12 6.37
C ASN A 27 -9.05 13.04 5.82
N LEU A 28 -8.63 12.06 6.64
CA LEU A 28 -7.84 10.93 6.17
C LEU A 28 -8.65 9.97 5.30
N ALA A 29 -9.89 9.68 5.71
CA ALA A 29 -10.74 8.67 5.09
C ALA A 29 -11.34 9.10 3.74
N ASP A 30 -11.45 10.41 3.50
CA ASP A 30 -11.96 10.98 2.24
C ASP A 30 -10.86 11.58 1.34
N ASP A 31 -9.61 11.74 1.80
CA ASP A 31 -8.54 12.26 0.93
C ASP A 31 -8.21 11.27 -0.18
N LYS A 32 -8.51 11.65 -1.43
CA LYS A 32 -8.37 10.81 -2.63
C LYS A 32 -6.97 10.22 -2.90
N GLU A 33 -5.94 10.65 -2.16
CA GLU A 33 -4.58 10.15 -2.29
C GLU A 33 -4.17 9.29 -1.08
N THR A 34 -5.06 9.02 -0.13
CA THR A 34 -4.82 8.03 0.92
C THR A 34 -5.28 6.65 0.48
N LEU A 35 -4.63 5.63 1.01
CA LEU A 35 -5.04 4.23 0.91
C LEU A 35 -5.13 3.70 2.33
N ILE A 36 -6.29 3.20 2.72
CA ILE A 36 -6.52 2.74 4.09
C ILE A 36 -6.67 1.23 4.08
N ALA A 37 -5.73 0.57 4.74
CA ALA A 37 -5.67 -0.88 4.79
C ALA A 37 -6.02 -1.37 6.21
N ILE A 38 -6.88 -2.37 6.29
CA ILE A 38 -7.27 -3.00 7.56
C ILE A 38 -6.14 -3.95 7.99
N ARG A 39 -5.83 -3.96 9.29
CA ARG A 39 -4.88 -4.87 9.94
C ARG A 39 -5.57 -5.60 11.07
N ASP A 40 -4.82 -6.33 11.91
CA ASP A 40 -5.38 -6.92 13.12
C ASP A 40 -5.49 -5.87 14.23
N GLN A 41 -6.73 -5.42 14.48
CA GLN A 41 -7.12 -4.45 15.52
C GLN A 41 -6.71 -2.99 15.27
N TYR A 42 -6.31 -2.65 14.04
CA TYR A 42 -6.03 -1.26 13.65
C TYR A 42 -6.17 -1.07 12.13
N LEU A 43 -6.12 0.20 11.70
CA LEU A 43 -6.01 0.61 10.31
C LEU A 43 -4.63 1.23 10.09
N ASN A 44 -4.01 0.96 8.95
CA ASN A 44 -2.89 1.78 8.48
C ASN A 44 -3.35 2.67 7.33
N VAL A 45 -3.00 3.94 7.40
CA VAL A 45 -3.24 4.95 6.36
C VAL A 45 -1.92 5.16 5.63
N TYR A 46 -1.94 4.96 4.32
CA TYR A 46 -0.79 5.10 3.46
C TYR A 46 -0.97 6.24 2.46
N ARG A 47 0.13 6.92 2.14
CA ARG A 47 0.22 7.81 0.98
C ARG A 47 1.60 7.70 0.34
N ASN A 48 1.69 7.52 -0.97
CA ASN A 48 2.96 7.31 -1.69
C ASN A 48 3.84 6.19 -1.06
N GLY A 49 3.20 5.12 -0.59
CA GLY A 49 3.84 3.98 0.11
C GLY A 49 4.47 4.35 1.47
N CYS A 50 4.17 5.53 2.02
CA CYS A 50 4.52 5.92 3.36
C CYS A 50 3.34 5.65 4.30
N SER A 51 3.54 4.89 5.39
CA SER A 51 2.56 4.79 6.47
C SER A 51 2.53 6.13 7.23
N ILE A 52 1.44 6.89 7.09
CA ILE A 52 1.28 8.24 7.67
C ILE A 52 0.50 8.22 8.96
N ALA A 53 -0.34 7.22 9.20
CA ALA A 53 -1.04 7.04 10.45
C ALA A 53 -1.37 5.57 10.67
N LYS A 54 -1.12 5.08 11.88
CA LYS A 54 -1.67 3.84 12.42
C LYS A 54 -2.81 4.19 13.36
N VAL A 55 -4.04 3.87 12.98
CA VAL A 55 -5.25 4.21 13.73
C VAL A 55 -5.73 2.98 14.48
N GLY A 56 -5.71 3.04 15.81
CA GLY A 56 -6.18 1.97 16.69
C GLY A 56 -7.27 2.45 17.64
N PHE A 57 -7.76 1.51 18.45
CA PHE A 57 -8.74 1.79 19.50
C PHE A 57 -8.27 1.22 20.83
N LYS A 58 -8.09 2.08 21.83
CA LYS A 58 -7.54 1.69 23.14
C LYS A 58 -8.24 2.48 24.22
N ASN A 59 -8.59 1.81 25.33
CA ASN A 59 -9.23 2.44 26.49
C ASN A 59 -10.51 3.24 26.16
N GLY A 60 -11.25 2.83 25.13
CA GLY A 60 -12.48 3.52 24.72
C GLY A 60 -12.27 4.68 23.75
N GLU A 61 -11.03 4.96 23.34
CA GLU A 61 -10.69 6.10 22.49
C GLU A 61 -10.03 5.66 21.19
N LEU A 62 -10.33 6.39 20.11
CA LEU A 62 -9.55 6.31 18.88
C LEU A 62 -8.23 7.04 19.04
N LEU A 63 -7.16 6.37 18.67
CA LEU A 63 -5.81 6.92 18.71
C LEU A 63 -5.15 6.73 17.36
N ALA A 64 -4.32 7.69 16.97
CA ALA A 64 -3.51 7.61 15.79
C ALA A 64 -2.03 7.82 16.13
N GLU A 65 -1.20 6.88 15.72
CA GLU A 65 0.25 6.97 15.82
C GLU A 65 0.82 7.39 14.48
N THR A 66 1.76 8.34 14.47
CA THR A 66 2.45 8.78 13.26
C THR A 66 3.93 8.99 13.52
N HIS A 67 4.75 8.86 12.49
CA HIS A 67 6.18 9.14 12.60
C HIS A 67 6.43 10.65 12.63
N TYR A 68 7.26 11.13 13.56
CA TYR A 68 7.50 12.56 13.80
C TYR A 68 7.87 13.37 12.54
N LYS A 69 8.56 12.74 11.58
CA LYS A 69 8.93 13.35 10.29
C LYS A 69 7.75 13.87 9.47
N TYR A 70 6.54 13.36 9.69
CA TYR A 70 5.34 13.83 9.02
C TYR A 70 4.66 14.99 9.74
N LEU A 71 5.05 15.30 10.98
CA LEU A 71 4.43 16.33 11.78
C LEU A 71 4.88 17.74 11.43
N LEU A 72 5.87 17.93 10.54
CA LEU A 72 6.38 19.26 10.24
C LEU A 72 5.37 20.10 9.45
N THR A 73 5.10 21.31 9.93
CA THR A 73 4.29 22.32 9.23
C THR A 73 5.01 22.82 8.00
N LYS A 74 4.36 22.77 6.85
CA LYS A 74 4.93 23.20 5.56
C LYS A 74 4.97 24.72 5.41
N ASN A 75 3.86 25.38 5.71
CA ASN A 75 3.70 26.81 5.48
C ASN A 75 4.16 27.62 6.69
N PHE A 76 5.42 27.42 7.08
CA PHE A 76 6.01 28.18 8.18
C PHE A 76 6.50 29.54 7.66
N PRO A 77 6.03 30.67 8.21
CA PRO A 77 6.38 32.01 7.70
C PRO A 77 7.88 32.32 7.68
N GLN A 78 8.67 31.68 8.54
CA GLN A 78 10.13 31.82 8.59
C GLN A 78 10.82 30.44 8.59
N PRO A 79 11.00 29.80 7.43
CA PRO A 79 11.52 28.43 7.34
C PRO A 79 13.02 28.32 7.65
N TYR A 80 13.74 29.45 7.73
CA TYR A 80 15.16 29.49 8.05
C TYR A 80 15.36 29.80 9.53
N ILE A 81 15.96 28.84 10.24
CA ILE A 81 16.31 28.98 11.65
C ILE A 81 17.73 29.52 11.74
N LYS A 82 17.91 30.59 12.53
CA LYS A 82 19.25 31.09 12.85
C LYS A 82 19.92 30.10 13.79
N CYS A 83 21.16 29.73 13.48
CA CYS A 83 22.01 28.98 14.39
C CYS A 83 23.05 29.92 14.99
N LYS A 84 23.23 29.88 16.31
CA LYS A 84 24.31 30.58 17.01
C LYS A 84 25.13 29.51 17.74
N ASP A 85 26.44 29.51 17.53
CA ASP A 85 27.37 28.54 18.13
C ASP A 85 26.99 27.07 17.84
N GLY A 86 26.36 26.82 16.68
CA GLY A 86 25.88 25.50 16.27
C GLY A 86 24.48 25.14 16.78
N GLU A 87 23.86 25.98 17.61
CA GLU A 87 22.54 25.73 18.21
C GLU A 87 21.42 26.47 17.47
N PRO A 88 20.36 25.77 17.03
CA PRO A 88 19.19 26.40 16.42
C PRO A 88 18.44 27.27 17.44
N GLN A 89 18.09 28.48 17.05
CA GLN A 89 17.38 29.45 17.89
C GLN A 89 15.89 29.47 17.54
N PHE A 90 15.07 28.82 18.37
CA PHE A 90 13.62 28.74 18.18
C PHE A 90 12.89 29.78 19.04
N ASN A 91 11.94 30.51 18.45
CA ASN A 91 11.04 31.40 19.21
C ASN A 91 9.86 30.63 19.86
N ALA A 92 9.42 29.54 19.24
CA ALA A 92 8.40 28.62 19.74
C ALA A 92 8.44 27.30 18.94
N GLU A 93 9.01 26.25 19.51
CA GLU A 93 9.24 24.96 18.82
C GLU A 93 7.94 24.26 18.41
N VAL A 94 6.86 24.40 19.18
CA VAL A 94 5.57 23.74 18.91
C VAL A 94 4.93 24.22 17.60
N ASN A 95 5.21 25.45 17.16
CA ASN A 95 4.60 26.01 15.95
C ASN A 95 5.12 25.35 14.66
N TYR A 96 6.25 24.65 14.73
CA TYR A 96 6.81 23.89 13.60
C TYR A 96 6.10 22.56 13.37
N PHE A 97 5.19 22.16 14.27
CA PHE A 97 4.44 20.93 14.15
C PHE A 97 2.97 21.20 13.82
N ILE A 98 2.38 20.32 13.01
CA ILE A 98 0.94 20.27 12.80
C ILE A 98 0.26 19.94 14.14
N SER A 99 -0.88 20.58 14.40
CA SER A 99 -1.67 20.33 15.61
C SER A 99 -2.64 19.16 15.46
N SER A 100 -2.85 18.70 14.22
CA SER A 100 -3.70 17.56 13.92
C SER A 100 -3.21 16.80 12.69
N ILE A 101 -3.25 15.47 12.74
CA ILE A 101 -3.06 14.60 11.57
C ILE A 101 -4.17 14.76 10.52
N GLY A 102 -5.26 15.46 10.85
CA GLY A 102 -6.27 15.87 9.89
C GLY A 102 -5.78 16.98 8.93
N GLN A 103 -4.62 17.59 9.17
CA GLN A 103 -3.97 18.56 8.27
C GLN A 103 -3.28 17.86 7.09
N ILE A 104 -4.09 17.25 6.21
CA ILE A 104 -3.60 16.35 5.17
C ILE A 104 -2.63 17.01 4.17
N ASP A 105 -2.74 18.32 3.93
CA ASP A 105 -1.86 19.03 2.99
C ASP A 105 -0.39 19.06 3.44
N ASP A 106 -0.15 19.14 4.76
CA ASP A 106 1.18 19.04 5.35
C ASP A 106 1.73 17.61 5.21
N LEU A 107 0.90 16.61 5.54
CA LEU A 107 1.24 15.18 5.36
C LEU A 107 1.56 14.83 3.90
N ARG A 108 0.82 15.42 2.95
CA ARG A 108 1.01 15.26 1.49
C ARG A 108 2.42 15.67 1.08
N THR A 109 2.88 16.78 1.60
CA THR A 109 4.19 17.34 1.24
C THR A 109 5.30 16.47 1.79
N SER A 110 5.21 16.08 3.06
CA SER A 110 6.18 15.19 3.70
C SER A 110 6.30 13.86 2.95
N THR A 111 5.18 13.25 2.56
CA THR A 111 5.19 11.97 1.82
C THR A 111 5.67 12.07 0.37
N ASN A 112 5.61 13.25 -0.26
CA ASN A 112 6.25 13.47 -1.57
C ASN A 112 7.78 13.47 -1.46
N ILE A 113 8.34 13.86 -0.31
CA ILE A 113 9.79 13.91 -0.06
C ILE A 113 10.31 12.52 0.33
N TYR A 114 9.57 11.82 1.20
CA TYR A 114 10.01 10.53 1.73
C TYR A 114 9.60 9.33 0.85
N GLY A 115 8.70 9.53 -0.11
CA GLY A 115 8.27 8.48 -1.05
C GLY A 115 9.38 8.12 -2.03
N GLY A 116 9.84 6.86 -2.00
CA GLY A 116 10.72 6.33 -3.04
C GLY A 116 9.99 6.16 -4.37
N GLN A 117 10.70 6.25 -5.50
CA GLN A 117 10.11 6.15 -6.85
C GLN A 117 9.29 4.86 -7.04
N GLU A 118 9.77 3.73 -6.51
CA GLU A 118 9.04 2.46 -6.53
C GLU A 118 7.73 2.55 -5.75
N LYS A 119 7.79 2.97 -4.48
CA LYS A 119 6.63 3.14 -3.58
C LYS A 119 5.60 4.12 -4.15
N MET A 120 6.05 5.23 -4.74
CA MET A 120 5.17 6.20 -5.42
C MET A 120 4.49 5.60 -6.66
N GLY A 121 5.20 4.77 -7.43
CA GLY A 121 4.63 4.09 -8.57
C GLY A 121 3.60 3.03 -8.18
N VAL A 122 3.89 2.23 -7.15
CA VAL A 122 2.93 1.28 -6.56
C VAL A 122 1.67 2.00 -6.12
N HIS A 123 1.83 3.12 -5.41
CA HIS A 123 0.69 3.93 -4.97
C HIS A 123 -0.17 4.43 -6.13
N LYS A 124 0.45 4.91 -7.22
CA LYS A 124 -0.26 5.31 -8.45
C LYS A 124 -1.01 4.15 -9.11
N ILE A 125 -0.39 2.96 -9.12
CA ILE A 125 -1.04 1.75 -9.63
C ILE A 125 -2.30 1.46 -8.80
N ILE A 126 -2.19 1.48 -7.48
CA ILE A 126 -3.33 1.18 -6.60
C ILE A 126 -4.46 2.20 -6.81
N LEU A 127 -4.16 3.51 -6.83
CA LEU A 127 -5.18 4.55 -7.05
C LEU A 127 -5.89 4.44 -8.41
N ALA A 128 -5.26 3.82 -9.41
CA ALA A 128 -5.85 3.63 -10.74
C ALA A 128 -6.76 2.38 -10.82
N ASN A 129 -6.90 1.60 -9.75
CA ASN A 129 -7.61 0.32 -9.74
C ASN A 129 -8.53 0.20 -8.51
N GLU A 130 -9.85 0.21 -8.72
CA GLU A 130 -10.85 0.14 -7.64
C GLU A 130 -10.95 -1.23 -6.96
N ASN A 131 -10.44 -2.27 -7.61
CA ASN A 131 -10.52 -3.65 -7.15
C ASN A 131 -9.40 -4.06 -6.18
N ILE A 132 -8.60 -3.10 -5.71
CA ILE A 132 -7.51 -3.32 -4.75
C ILE A 132 -8.11 -3.48 -3.34
N VAL A 133 -7.65 -4.50 -2.62
CA VAL A 133 -8.15 -4.82 -1.27
C VAL A 133 -7.12 -4.61 -0.18
N ASP A 134 -5.83 -4.58 -0.50
CA ASP A 134 -4.76 -4.40 0.48
C ASP A 134 -3.45 -3.96 -0.20
N THR A 135 -2.55 -3.41 0.60
CA THR A 135 -1.19 -2.98 0.22
C THR A 135 -0.23 -3.22 1.38
N GLU A 136 1.08 -3.33 1.14
CA GLU A 136 2.11 -3.53 2.18
C GLU A 136 1.81 -4.78 3.06
N ILE A 137 1.67 -5.93 2.40
CA ILE A 137 1.11 -7.15 2.98
C ILE A 137 2.20 -8.02 3.58
N ALA A 138 2.26 -8.10 4.92
CA ALA A 138 3.05 -9.10 5.64
C ALA A 138 2.25 -10.40 5.85
N LEU A 139 2.57 -11.48 5.13
CA LEU A 139 1.84 -12.76 5.19
C LEU A 139 2.15 -13.61 6.44
N SER A 140 3.26 -13.34 7.09
CA SER A 140 3.76 -14.02 8.28
C SER A 140 3.14 -13.52 9.60
N GLY A 141 2.22 -12.56 9.54
CA GLY A 141 1.63 -11.93 10.73
C GLY A 141 2.58 -11.03 11.51
N ASN A 142 3.89 -11.10 11.24
CA ASN A 142 4.88 -10.28 11.89
C ASN A 142 5.17 -9.05 11.03
N GLU A 143 4.53 -7.93 11.36
CA GLU A 143 4.77 -6.66 10.66
C GLU A 143 6.17 -6.08 10.90
N SER A 144 6.97 -6.65 11.80
CA SER A 144 8.39 -6.30 11.96
C SER A 144 9.34 -7.03 11.02
N GLU A 145 8.82 -7.88 10.12
CA GLU A 145 9.65 -8.48 9.08
C GLU A 145 10.21 -7.44 8.09
N ASP A 146 11.37 -7.78 7.51
CA ASP A 146 12.07 -6.97 6.52
C ASP A 146 11.12 -6.52 5.39
N GLU A 147 11.29 -5.29 4.88
CA GLU A 147 10.44 -4.76 3.79
C GLU A 147 10.40 -5.72 2.58
N ASP A 148 11.51 -6.41 2.29
CA ASP A 148 11.64 -7.42 1.21
C ASP A 148 10.73 -8.66 1.38
N SER A 149 10.11 -8.84 2.55
CA SER A 149 9.17 -9.95 2.84
C SER A 149 7.72 -9.61 2.53
N ARG A 150 7.40 -8.32 2.34
CA ARG A 150 6.03 -7.86 2.14
C ARG A 150 5.66 -7.88 0.66
N ILE A 151 4.45 -8.32 0.36
CA ILE A 151 3.88 -8.20 -0.98
C ILE A 151 3.31 -6.79 -1.15
N ASP A 152 3.61 -6.12 -2.26
CA ASP A 152 3.22 -4.72 -2.47
C ASP A 152 1.71 -4.49 -2.38
N PHE A 153 0.89 -5.32 -3.04
CA PHE A 153 -0.56 -5.24 -2.97
C PHE A 153 -1.29 -6.49 -3.47
N CYS A 154 -2.60 -6.55 -3.22
CA CYS A 154 -3.48 -7.55 -3.81
C CYS A 154 -4.81 -6.97 -4.28
N ALA A 155 -5.40 -7.62 -5.28
CA ALA A 155 -6.63 -7.19 -5.93
C ALA A 155 -7.57 -8.38 -6.12
N ILE A 156 -8.88 -8.13 -6.16
CA ILE A 156 -9.88 -9.12 -6.57
C ILE A 156 -10.12 -9.00 -8.07
N LYS A 157 -10.08 -10.13 -8.77
CA LYS A 157 -10.50 -10.19 -10.17
C LYS A 157 -11.68 -11.13 -10.34
N ASN A 158 -12.68 -10.68 -11.10
CA ASN A 158 -13.77 -11.54 -11.55
C ASN A 158 -13.42 -12.15 -12.91
N GLU A 159 -13.38 -13.47 -12.98
CA GLU A 159 -13.21 -14.23 -14.21
C GLU A 159 -14.38 -15.20 -14.36
N ASN A 160 -15.26 -14.91 -15.32
CA ASN A 160 -16.45 -15.71 -15.64
C ASN A 160 -17.34 -15.99 -14.42
N GLY A 161 -17.53 -15.00 -13.54
CA GLY A 161 -18.36 -15.10 -12.33
C GLY A 161 -17.65 -15.68 -11.12
N LYS A 162 -16.38 -16.08 -11.25
CA LYS A 162 -15.54 -16.56 -10.15
C LYS A 162 -14.58 -15.47 -9.69
N LEU A 163 -14.44 -15.27 -8.39
CA LEU A 163 -13.56 -14.25 -7.82
C LEU A 163 -12.20 -14.85 -7.47
N PHE A 164 -11.13 -14.16 -7.88
CA PHE A 164 -9.76 -14.53 -7.57
C PHE A 164 -9.04 -13.40 -6.85
N LEU A 165 -8.53 -13.67 -5.66
CA LEU A 165 -7.59 -12.81 -4.97
C LEU A 165 -6.19 -12.99 -5.57
N ARG A 166 -5.65 -11.93 -6.16
CA ARG A 166 -4.36 -11.92 -6.86
C ARG A 166 -3.37 -11.01 -6.17
N PHE A 167 -2.15 -11.51 -6.01
CA PHE A 167 -1.05 -10.81 -5.36
C PHE A 167 -0.07 -10.26 -6.39
N PHE A 168 0.47 -9.09 -6.12
CA PHE A 168 1.33 -8.36 -7.04
C PHE A 168 2.58 -7.86 -6.31
N GLU A 169 3.73 -8.16 -6.91
CA GLU A 169 5.00 -7.51 -6.65
C GLU A 169 5.25 -6.49 -7.76
N ALA A 170 5.77 -5.33 -7.44
CA ALA A 170 6.06 -4.27 -8.38
C ALA A 170 7.50 -3.79 -8.23
N LYS A 171 8.17 -3.61 -9.37
CA LYS A 171 9.55 -3.14 -9.40
C LYS A 171 9.69 -1.98 -10.37
N HIS A 172 10.32 -0.91 -9.89
CA HIS A 172 10.77 0.15 -10.76
C HIS A 172 11.94 -0.38 -11.61
N TYR A 173 11.93 -0.10 -12.91
CA TYR A 173 12.90 -0.63 -13.88
C TYR A 173 14.36 -0.26 -13.56
N SER A 174 14.55 0.88 -12.88
CA SER A 174 15.86 1.30 -12.38
C SER A 174 16.44 0.37 -11.31
N TYR A 175 15.63 -0.49 -10.67
CA TYR A 175 16.10 -1.41 -9.64
C TYR A 175 16.73 -2.67 -10.27
N LYS A 176 17.95 -2.47 -10.79
CA LYS A 176 18.70 -3.49 -11.54
C LYS A 176 18.95 -4.76 -10.72
N GLY A 177 19.20 -4.64 -9.41
CA GLY A 177 19.50 -5.78 -8.54
C GLY A 177 18.33 -6.77 -8.36
N ALA A 178 17.09 -6.30 -8.51
CA ALA A 178 15.92 -7.18 -8.46
C ALA A 178 15.59 -7.81 -9.82
N LEU A 179 15.76 -7.02 -10.90
CA LEU A 179 15.24 -7.34 -12.24
C LEU A 179 16.27 -7.94 -13.20
N ARG A 180 17.55 -7.86 -12.89
CA ARG A 180 18.63 -8.25 -13.81
C ARG A 180 19.51 -9.29 -13.17
N THR A 181 19.97 -10.20 -14.01
CA THR A 181 21.07 -11.10 -13.67
C THR A 181 21.87 -11.46 -14.91
N ASN A 182 23.17 -11.65 -14.71
CA ASN A 182 24.07 -12.17 -15.73
C ASN A 182 23.93 -13.69 -15.85
N ASP A 183 23.73 -14.39 -14.73
CA ASP A 183 23.58 -15.85 -14.64
C ASP A 183 22.45 -16.25 -13.69
N GLY A 184 21.78 -17.37 -13.97
CA GLY A 184 20.62 -17.84 -13.21
C GLY A 184 19.38 -16.94 -13.31
N ASP A 185 18.57 -16.96 -12.26
CA ASP A 185 17.30 -16.23 -12.17
C ASP A 185 17.48 -14.90 -11.42
N ALA A 186 16.71 -13.87 -11.82
CA ALA A 186 16.71 -12.58 -11.14
C ALA A 186 16.17 -12.72 -9.70
N LYS A 187 16.64 -11.90 -8.75
CA LYS A 187 16.25 -11.97 -7.32
C LYS A 187 14.72 -12.00 -7.14
N VAL A 188 13.99 -11.24 -7.97
CA VAL A 188 12.53 -11.17 -7.92
C VAL A 188 11.85 -12.53 -8.18
N ILE A 189 12.45 -13.43 -8.95
CA ILE A 189 11.88 -14.77 -9.19
C ILE A 189 11.79 -15.56 -7.87
N GLY A 190 12.91 -15.64 -7.13
CA GLY A 190 12.92 -16.31 -5.83
C GLY A 190 12.02 -15.64 -4.79
N GLN A 191 11.76 -14.34 -4.92
CA GLN A 191 10.79 -13.62 -4.09
C GLN A 191 9.35 -14.08 -4.41
N LEU A 192 8.97 -14.13 -5.70
CA LEU A 192 7.66 -14.63 -6.14
C LEU A 192 7.43 -16.09 -5.74
N ASP A 193 8.46 -16.94 -5.80
CA ASP A 193 8.37 -18.35 -5.39
C ASP A 193 8.12 -18.49 -3.87
N LYS A 194 8.80 -17.68 -3.05
CA LYS A 194 8.55 -17.63 -1.59
C LYS A 194 7.14 -17.19 -1.26
N TYR A 195 6.64 -16.17 -1.98
CA TYR A 195 5.26 -15.73 -1.85
C TYR A 195 4.29 -16.83 -2.24
N SER A 196 4.49 -17.48 -3.39
CA SER A 196 3.65 -18.59 -3.84
C SER A 196 3.56 -19.71 -2.80
N ALA A 197 4.70 -20.15 -2.26
CA ALA A 197 4.75 -21.17 -1.21
C ALA A 197 4.07 -20.74 0.09
N THR A 198 4.11 -19.45 0.43
CA THR A 198 3.45 -18.91 1.63
C THR A 198 1.94 -18.78 1.44
N LEU A 199 1.50 -18.32 0.26
CA LEU A 199 0.08 -18.25 -0.11
C LEU A 199 -0.56 -19.64 -0.10
N ASP A 200 0.13 -20.65 -0.64
CA ASP A 200 -0.35 -22.04 -0.65
C ASP A 200 -0.43 -22.61 0.78
N ARG A 201 0.65 -22.46 1.57
CA ARG A 201 0.69 -22.94 2.95
C ARG A 201 -0.41 -22.35 3.84
N ASN A 202 -0.69 -21.06 3.67
CA ASN A 202 -1.60 -20.30 4.54
C ASN A 202 -2.96 -20.00 3.87
N HIS A 203 -3.31 -20.73 2.80
CA HIS A 203 -4.42 -20.42 1.89
C HIS A 203 -5.73 -20.08 2.61
N ASN A 204 -6.23 -20.99 3.46
CA ASN A 204 -7.53 -20.82 4.12
C ASN A 204 -7.56 -19.63 5.08
N GLU A 205 -6.46 -19.39 5.78
CA GLU A 205 -6.35 -18.29 6.73
C GLU A 205 -6.33 -16.94 6.00
N ILE A 206 -5.53 -16.83 4.95
CA ILE A 206 -5.48 -15.63 4.10
C ILE A 206 -6.84 -15.35 3.48
N LEU A 207 -7.50 -16.38 2.95
CA LEU A 207 -8.81 -16.25 2.33
C LEU A 207 -9.86 -15.77 3.34
N SER A 208 -9.91 -16.39 4.52
CA SER A 208 -10.82 -15.97 5.60
C SER A 208 -10.56 -14.53 6.03
N ALA A 209 -9.29 -14.13 6.17
CA ALA A 209 -8.93 -12.78 6.57
C ALA A 209 -9.36 -11.75 5.52
N TYR A 210 -9.19 -12.02 4.23
CA TYR A 210 -9.62 -11.06 3.19
C TYR A 210 -11.12 -10.97 3.04
N LYS A 211 -11.87 -12.07 3.20
CA LYS A 211 -13.35 -12.02 3.26
C LYS A 211 -13.81 -11.10 4.38
N GLU A 212 -13.21 -11.24 5.57
CA GLU A 212 -13.52 -10.39 6.71
C GLU A 212 -13.10 -8.94 6.51
N SER A 213 -11.90 -8.70 5.98
CA SER A 213 -11.39 -7.36 5.67
C SER A 213 -12.34 -6.58 4.75
N ILE A 214 -12.83 -7.22 3.68
CA ILE A 214 -13.75 -6.60 2.72
C ILE A 214 -15.09 -6.28 3.37
N ARG A 215 -15.62 -7.21 4.18
CA ARG A 215 -16.85 -6.98 4.96
C ARG A 215 -16.69 -5.78 5.90
N LEU A 216 -15.57 -5.70 6.62
CA LEU A 216 -15.25 -4.60 7.53
C LEU A 216 -15.09 -3.27 6.79
N ALA A 217 -14.45 -3.27 5.62
CA ALA A 217 -14.31 -2.06 4.79
C ALA A 217 -15.67 -1.46 4.40
N GLY A 218 -16.66 -2.32 4.12
CA GLY A 218 -18.04 -1.90 3.88
C GLY A 218 -18.70 -1.19 5.07
N ALA A 219 -18.32 -1.55 6.30
CA ALA A 219 -18.92 -1.03 7.54
C ALA A 219 -18.30 0.30 8.02
N ILE A 220 -17.12 0.68 7.54
CA ILE A 220 -16.40 1.90 7.94
C ILE A 220 -16.79 3.06 7.03
N LYS A 221 -17.16 4.21 7.57
CA LYS A 221 -17.40 5.44 6.81
C LYS A 221 -16.11 6.04 6.28
N GLY A 222 -16.19 6.62 5.08
CA GLY A 222 -15.05 7.09 4.29
C GLY A 222 -15.00 6.43 2.92
N THR A 223 -14.28 7.04 1.98
CA THR A 223 -14.23 6.58 0.59
C THR A 223 -12.99 5.74 0.28
N ASN A 224 -11.86 5.96 0.98
CA ASN A 224 -10.57 5.38 0.59
C ASN A 224 -10.16 4.14 1.41
N ILE A 225 -11.15 3.41 1.95
CA ILE A 225 -10.94 2.12 2.60
C ILE A 225 -10.79 1.05 1.52
N LEU A 226 -9.64 0.38 1.46
CA LEU A 226 -9.37 -0.64 0.46
C LEU A 226 -10.37 -1.80 0.58
N GLY A 227 -10.85 -2.28 -0.57
CA GLY A 227 -11.87 -3.33 -0.64
C GLY A 227 -13.30 -2.89 -0.35
N LYS A 228 -13.56 -1.61 -0.03
CA LYS A 228 -14.91 -1.12 0.28
C LYS A 228 -15.92 -1.37 -0.83
N GLU A 229 -15.58 -1.02 -2.06
CA GLU A 229 -16.45 -1.21 -3.24
C GLU A 229 -16.74 -2.70 -3.53
N LEU A 230 -15.90 -3.59 -2.99
CA LEU A 230 -16.02 -5.04 -3.16
C LEU A 230 -16.91 -5.70 -2.11
N ALA A 231 -17.37 -4.97 -1.08
CA ALA A 231 -18.23 -5.49 -0.02
C ALA A 231 -19.59 -6.00 -0.51
N LEU A 232 -19.99 -5.63 -1.73
CA LEU A 232 -21.26 -6.02 -2.35
C LEU A 232 -21.18 -7.33 -3.16
N TYR A 233 -19.99 -7.92 -3.28
CA TYR A 233 -19.77 -9.10 -4.11
C TYR A 233 -20.06 -10.39 -3.35
N ASN A 234 -20.38 -11.47 -4.08
CA ASN A 234 -20.48 -12.81 -3.50
C ASN A 234 -19.09 -13.40 -3.20
N LEU A 235 -18.58 -13.08 -2.01
CA LEU A 235 -17.26 -13.51 -1.54
C LEU A 235 -17.17 -15.01 -1.24
N ASP A 236 -18.26 -15.77 -1.24
CA ASP A 236 -18.20 -17.22 -1.02
C ASP A 236 -17.43 -17.94 -2.13
N SER A 237 -17.49 -17.40 -3.36
CA SER A 237 -16.77 -17.89 -4.53
C SER A 237 -15.30 -17.45 -4.61
N LEU A 238 -14.81 -16.67 -3.65
CA LEU A 238 -13.45 -16.14 -3.66
C LEU A 238 -12.43 -17.27 -3.46
N GLU A 239 -11.45 -17.33 -4.36
CA GLU A 239 -10.29 -18.21 -4.28
C GLU A 239 -8.99 -17.41 -4.35
N ILE A 240 -7.90 -17.97 -3.82
CA ILE A 240 -6.57 -17.37 -3.97
C ILE A 240 -5.92 -17.90 -5.25
N ASP A 241 -5.46 -16.98 -6.09
CA ASP A 241 -4.46 -17.29 -7.10
C ASP A 241 -3.07 -17.29 -6.44
N ILE A 242 -2.54 -18.48 -6.17
CA ILE A 242 -1.27 -18.68 -5.46
C ILE A 242 -0.05 -18.30 -6.31
N GLN A 243 -0.23 -17.81 -7.53
CA GLN A 243 0.85 -17.41 -8.43
C GLN A 243 0.92 -15.88 -8.51
N PRO A 244 1.79 -15.22 -7.72
CA PRO A 244 1.89 -13.77 -7.72
C PRO A 244 2.35 -13.25 -9.07
N ARG A 245 1.95 -12.02 -9.39
CA ARG A 245 2.30 -11.31 -10.62
C ARG A 245 3.44 -10.34 -10.35
N LEU A 246 4.26 -10.13 -11.39
CA LEU A 246 5.29 -9.11 -11.37
C LEU A 246 4.88 -7.95 -12.26
N ILE A 247 4.90 -6.75 -11.70
CA ILE A 247 4.77 -5.50 -12.41
C ILE A 247 6.14 -4.88 -12.56
N VAL A 248 6.51 -4.49 -13.77
CA VAL A 248 7.68 -3.64 -14.01
C VAL A 248 7.25 -2.34 -14.66
N PHE A 249 7.72 -1.24 -14.10
CA PHE A 249 7.36 0.11 -14.54
C PHE A 249 8.51 1.10 -14.46
N GLY A 250 8.30 2.34 -14.88
CA GLY A 250 9.32 3.40 -14.78
C GLY A 250 10.38 3.32 -15.87
N PHE A 251 9.97 2.93 -17.07
CA PHE A 251 10.82 2.91 -18.27
C PHE A 251 10.19 3.69 -19.42
N ASP A 252 11.02 4.32 -20.24
CA ASP A 252 10.57 5.05 -21.43
C ASP A 252 10.59 4.19 -22.71
N ALA A 253 10.18 4.79 -23.83
CA ALA A 253 10.16 4.12 -25.11
C ALA A 253 11.57 3.72 -25.57
N ASP A 254 12.58 4.55 -25.36
CA ASP A 254 13.94 4.28 -25.80
C ASP A 254 14.53 3.09 -25.05
N GLN A 255 14.35 3.07 -23.73
CA GLN A 255 14.72 1.96 -22.86
C GLN A 255 14.02 0.68 -23.29
N LYS A 256 12.71 0.72 -23.58
CA LYS A 256 11.93 -0.46 -24.02
C LYS A 256 12.48 -1.10 -25.30
N HIS A 257 12.99 -0.29 -26.24
CA HIS A 257 13.59 -0.77 -27.48
C HIS A 257 15.08 -1.12 -27.34
N GLY A 258 15.71 -0.78 -26.21
CA GLY A 258 17.10 -1.09 -25.92
C GLY A 258 17.37 -2.58 -25.74
N SER A 259 18.55 -3.04 -26.17
CA SER A 259 18.99 -4.44 -26.08
C SER A 259 18.98 -4.96 -24.65
N ILE A 260 19.41 -4.15 -23.68
CA ILE A 260 19.46 -4.51 -22.25
C ILE A 260 18.06 -4.78 -21.70
N PHE A 261 17.08 -3.96 -22.06
CA PHE A 261 15.70 -4.17 -21.65
C PHE A 261 15.18 -5.49 -22.22
N LYS A 262 15.36 -5.70 -23.53
CA LYS A 262 14.91 -6.91 -24.21
C LYS A 262 15.50 -8.17 -23.56
N ILE A 263 16.82 -8.21 -23.35
CA ILE A 263 17.52 -9.37 -22.75
C ILE A 263 16.91 -9.75 -21.39
N HIS A 264 16.80 -8.79 -20.47
CA HIS A 264 16.35 -9.12 -19.12
C HIS A 264 14.83 -9.34 -19.04
N MET A 265 14.04 -8.56 -19.78
CA MET A 265 12.59 -8.75 -19.78
C MET A 265 12.17 -10.03 -20.49
N ASP A 266 12.90 -10.49 -21.51
CA ASP A 266 12.60 -11.76 -22.17
C ASP A 266 12.94 -12.95 -21.25
N LYS A 267 14.04 -12.88 -20.48
CA LYS A 267 14.31 -13.87 -19.40
C LYS A 267 13.17 -13.92 -18.37
N LEU A 268 12.68 -12.75 -17.93
CA LEU A 268 11.54 -12.70 -17.01
C LEU A 268 10.25 -13.23 -17.65
N LYS A 269 9.98 -12.93 -18.93
CA LYS A 269 8.81 -13.46 -19.64
C LYS A 269 8.86 -14.98 -19.78
N GLU A 270 10.03 -15.56 -20.03
CA GLU A 270 10.17 -17.01 -20.13
C GLU A 270 9.79 -17.71 -18.82
N LYS A 271 10.21 -17.12 -17.68
CA LYS A 271 9.97 -17.68 -16.34
C LYS A 271 8.58 -17.37 -15.78
N ILE A 272 8.11 -16.14 -15.93
CA ILE A 272 6.88 -15.62 -15.30
C ILE A 272 5.67 -15.69 -16.25
N GLN A 273 5.91 -15.73 -17.57
CA GLN A 273 4.89 -15.85 -18.61
C GLN A 273 3.85 -14.71 -18.55
N SER A 274 2.56 -15.04 -18.63
CA SER A 274 1.44 -14.10 -18.61
C SER A 274 1.30 -13.32 -17.30
N ARG A 275 2.04 -13.71 -16.24
CA ARG A 275 2.05 -13.01 -14.95
C ARG A 275 2.97 -11.79 -14.91
N LEU A 276 3.75 -11.53 -15.97
CA LEU A 276 4.58 -10.34 -16.09
C LEU A 276 3.82 -9.22 -16.78
N LEU A 277 3.64 -8.11 -16.07
CA LEU A 277 2.95 -6.91 -16.56
C LEU A 277 3.95 -5.77 -16.75
N LEU A 278 3.98 -5.18 -17.95
CA LEU A 278 4.96 -4.14 -18.32
C LEU A 278 4.24 -2.88 -18.84
N LYS A 279 4.46 -1.73 -18.18
CA LYS A 279 4.06 -0.40 -18.67
C LYS A 279 5.09 0.63 -18.22
N GLY A 280 5.42 1.59 -19.08
CA GLY A 280 6.37 2.64 -18.73
C GLY A 280 5.88 3.53 -17.58
N ASP A 281 4.65 4.03 -17.71
CA ASP A 281 3.98 4.81 -16.66
C ASP A 281 3.13 3.90 -15.77
N ALA A 282 3.29 4.05 -14.45
CA ALA A 282 2.55 3.36 -13.40
C ALA A 282 1.02 3.57 -13.49
N SER A 283 0.58 4.76 -13.92
CA SER A 283 -0.86 5.06 -14.07
C SER A 283 -1.54 4.25 -15.17
N ASN A 284 -0.78 3.67 -16.10
CA ASN A 284 -1.32 2.90 -17.23
C ASN A 284 -1.67 1.44 -16.89
N PHE A 285 -1.59 1.04 -15.61
CA PHE A 285 -1.91 -0.33 -15.17
C PHE A 285 -3.39 -0.62 -14.92
N ALA A 286 -4.32 0.29 -15.23
CA ALA A 286 -5.76 0.10 -15.07
C ALA A 286 -6.32 -1.17 -15.77
N LEU A 287 -5.76 -1.55 -16.93
CA LEU A 287 -6.25 -2.68 -17.73
C LEU A 287 -5.62 -4.04 -17.38
N GLY A 288 -4.55 -4.06 -16.58
CA GLY A 288 -3.82 -5.30 -16.25
C GLY A 288 -4.18 -5.87 -14.87
N ILE A 289 -4.85 -5.07 -14.04
CA ILE A 289 -5.22 -5.39 -12.67
C ILE A 289 -6.75 -5.44 -12.54
N SER A 290 -7.49 -4.49 -13.12
CA SER A 290 -8.96 -4.46 -13.08
C SER A 290 -9.69 -5.18 -14.23
N LYS A 291 -9.03 -5.51 -15.36
CA LYS A 291 -9.61 -6.34 -16.43
C LYS A 291 -8.98 -7.72 -16.50
#